data_AF-A0A117SRQ0-F1
#
_entry.id   AF-A0A117SRQ0-F1
#
_cell.length_a   1.000
_cell.length_b   1.000
_cell.length_c   1.000
_cell.angle_alpha   90.00
_cell.angle_beta   90.00
_cell.angle_gamma   90.00
#
_symmetry.space_group_name_H-M   'P 1'
#
loop_
_entity.id
_entity.type
_entity.pdbx_description
1 polymer ?
#
loop_
_entity_poly.entity_id
_entity_poly.type
_entity_poly.pdbx_seq_one_letter_code
_entity_poly.pdbx_strand_id
1 'polypeptide(L)'
;MSSRDVRVWLIYGSLIYYVSYSLVSLVENIYEALLDIALVTVGEIIVSPIVQALAMSMAEEDKRGQYMGIFGLATSIGRTMGSVLSSETMQFMSNDPLALWQVLSLPAAASAIIYTLLFKLNRRLINLVKVT
;
A
#
# COMPACT_ATOMS: atom_id res chain seq x y z
N MET A 1 14.84 -13.15 4.21
CA MET A 1 14.80 -11.77 4.77
C MET A 1 14.36 -11.85 6.22
N SER A 2 14.89 -11.06 7.17
CA SER A 2 14.40 -11.16 8.54
C SER A 2 12.96 -10.65 8.61
N SER A 3 12.13 -11.29 9.43
CA SER A 3 10.77 -10.85 9.75
C SER A 3 10.67 -9.40 10.23
N ARG A 4 11.76 -8.88 10.81
CA ARG A 4 11.88 -7.47 11.20
C ARG A 4 12.00 -6.57 9.96
N ASP A 5 12.76 -7.01 8.97
CA ASP A 5 12.99 -6.27 7.73
C ASP A 5 11.68 -6.14 6.95
N VAL A 6 10.91 -7.22 6.79
CA VAL A 6 9.61 -7.20 6.09
C VAL A 6 8.64 -6.18 6.69
N ARG A 7 8.50 -6.16 8.02
CA ARG A 7 7.64 -5.18 8.70
C ARG A 7 8.09 -3.75 8.39
N VAL A 8 9.40 -3.51 8.52
CA VAL A 8 10.00 -2.19 8.34
C VAL A 8 9.83 -1.70 6.90
N TRP A 9 10.05 -2.57 5.91
CA TRP A 9 9.87 -2.24 4.50
C TRP A 9 8.41 -1.96 4.14
N LEU A 10 7.44 -2.71 4.69
CA LEU A 10 6.02 -2.42 4.48
C LEU A 10 5.62 -1.06 5.07
N ILE A 11 6.12 -0.73 6.26
CA ILE A 11 5.86 0.57 6.90
C ILE A 11 6.48 1.70 6.07
N TYR A 12 7.76 1.59 5.70
CA TYR A 12 8.42 2.62 4.91
C TYR A 12 7.82 2.78 3.53
N GLY A 13 7.52 1.69 2.82
CA GLY A 13 6.85 1.75 1.52
C GLY A 13 5.46 2.41 1.60
N SER A 14 4.69 2.12 2.66
CA SER A 14 3.40 2.77 2.89
C SER A 14 3.53 4.26 3.22
N LEU A 15 4.56 4.64 3.98
CA LEU A 15 4.85 6.05 4.28
C LEU A 15 5.34 6.80 3.04
N ILE A 16 6.14 6.17 2.19
CA ILE A 16 6.54 6.73 0.89
C ILE A 16 5.28 6.99 0.06
N TYR A 17 4.37 6.03 -0.04
CA TYR A 17 3.08 6.24 -0.71
C TYR A 17 2.29 7.41 -0.15
N TYR A 18 2.18 7.53 1.17
CA TYR A 18 1.49 8.65 1.81
C TYR A 18 2.12 10.00 1.42
N VAL A 19 3.45 10.09 1.48
CA VAL A 19 4.19 11.31 1.14
C VAL A 19 4.04 11.63 -0.35
N SER A 20 4.27 10.67 -1.25
CA SER A 20 4.15 10.89 -2.69
C SER A 20 2.73 11.34 -3.07
N TYR A 21 1.69 10.62 -2.66
CA TYR A 21 0.33 11.04 -2.96
C TYR A 21 -0.05 12.40 -2.36
N SER A 22 0.56 12.78 -1.23
CA SER A 22 0.40 14.13 -0.66
C SER A 22 1.06 15.21 -1.53
N LEU A 23 2.24 14.93 -2.09
CA LEU A 23 3.01 15.84 -2.92
C LEU A 23 2.33 16.15 -4.27
N VAL A 24 1.45 15.28 -4.76
CA VAL A 24 0.65 15.52 -5.98
C VAL A 24 -0.08 16.87 -5.94
N SER A 25 -0.51 17.33 -4.76
CA SER A 25 -1.18 18.63 -4.59
C SER A 25 -0.30 19.85 -4.92
N LEU A 26 1.02 19.67 -4.95
CA LEU A 26 2.01 20.72 -5.18
C LEU A 26 2.59 20.68 -6.60
N VAL A 27 2.12 19.77 -7.45
CA VAL A 27 2.62 19.59 -8.81
C VAL A 27 2.07 20.68 -9.72
N GLU A 28 2.94 21.55 -10.21
CA GLU A 28 2.59 22.64 -11.13
C GLU A 28 3.20 22.44 -12.53
N ASN A 29 4.25 21.61 -12.65
CA ASN A 29 4.92 21.34 -13.92
C ASN A 29 5.21 19.86 -14.17
N ILE A 30 5.60 19.54 -15.41
CA ILE A 30 5.85 18.17 -15.85
C ILE A 30 7.04 17.51 -15.13
N TYR A 31 8.06 18.28 -14.73
CA TYR A 31 9.24 17.73 -14.07
C TYR A 31 8.90 17.29 -12.63
N GLU A 32 8.09 18.08 -11.93
CA GLU A 32 7.52 17.71 -10.63
C GLU A 32 6.61 16.49 -10.74
N ALA A 33 5.77 16.42 -11.78
CA ALA A 33 4.92 15.25 -12.02
C ALA A 33 5.73 13.96 -12.26
N LEU A 34 6.83 14.06 -13.02
CA LEU A 34 7.74 12.92 -13.27
C LEU A 34 8.44 12.46 -11.98
N LEU A 35 8.90 13.41 -11.17
CA LEU A 35 9.51 13.11 -9.88
C LEU A 35 8.51 12.43 -8.95
N ASP A 36 7.28 12.96 -8.88
CA ASP A 36 6.24 12.42 -8.02
C ASP A 36 5.85 10.99 -8.42
N ILE A 37 5.61 10.74 -9.72
CA ILE A 37 5.35 9.38 -10.22
C ILE A 37 6.50 8.43 -9.87
N ALA A 38 7.75 8.87 -10.01
CA ALA A 38 8.89 8.04 -9.62
C ALA A 38 8.86 7.68 -8.13
N LEU A 39 8.49 8.61 -7.25
CA LEU A 39 8.34 8.35 -5.81
C LEU A 39 7.17 7.38 -5.53
N VAL A 40 6.02 7.57 -6.18
CA VAL A 40 4.87 6.65 -6.09
C VAL A 40 5.28 5.24 -6.50
N THR A 41 5.99 5.09 -7.62
CA THR A 41 6.47 3.79 -8.11
C THR A 41 7.49 3.15 -7.17
N VAL A 42 8.37 3.93 -6.53
CA VAL A 42 9.29 3.39 -5.50
C VAL A 42 8.50 2.80 -4.33
N GLY A 43 7.48 3.49 -3.84
CA GLY A 43 6.57 2.97 -2.82
C GLY A 43 5.91 1.65 -3.26
N GLU A 44 5.43 1.60 -4.50
CA GLU A 44 4.79 0.42 -5.10
C GLU A 44 5.70 -0.79 -5.17
N ILE A 45 6.90 -0.63 -5.72
CA ILE A 45 7.84 -1.72 -5.92
C ILE A 45 8.36 -2.26 -4.58
N ILE A 46 8.30 -1.48 -3.50
CA ILE A 46 8.59 -1.99 -2.15
C ILE A 46 7.41 -2.81 -1.62
N VAL A 47 6.19 -2.27 -1.64
CA VAL A 47 5.04 -2.88 -0.94
C VAL A 47 4.49 -4.08 -1.70
N SER A 48 4.27 -3.96 -3.01
CA SER A 48 3.59 -4.97 -3.84
C SER A 48 4.20 -6.37 -3.78
N PRO A 49 5.52 -6.57 -3.98
CA PRO A 49 6.10 -7.91 -3.94
C PRO A 49 6.12 -8.49 -2.52
N ILE A 50 6.28 -7.65 -1.48
CA ILE A 50 6.31 -8.11 -0.09
C ILE A 50 4.92 -8.61 0.34
N VAL A 51 3.86 -7.87 0.02
CA VAL A 51 2.49 -8.27 0.35
C VAL A 51 2.11 -9.54 -0.41
N GLN A 52 2.47 -9.65 -1.69
CA GLN A 52 2.24 -10.87 -2.48
C GLN A 52 2.98 -12.08 -1.90
N ALA A 53 4.27 -11.92 -1.56
CA ALA A 53 5.06 -12.99 -0.94
C ALA A 53 4.48 -13.40 0.43
N LEU A 54 4.00 -12.42 1.22
CA LEU A 54 3.36 -12.70 2.50
C LEU A 54 2.08 -13.51 2.32
N ALA A 55 1.21 -13.13 1.38
CA ALA A 55 -0.01 -13.88 1.07
C ALA A 55 0.29 -15.32 0.63
N MET A 56 1.32 -15.50 -0.20
CA MET A 56 1.80 -16.83 -0.63
C MET A 56 2.38 -17.66 0.51
N SER A 57 3.14 -17.04 1.42
CA SER A 57 3.74 -17.73 2.57
C SER A 57 2.71 -18.23 3.58
N MET A 58 1.51 -17.66 3.56
CA MET A 58 0.38 -18.09 4.41
C MET A 58 -0.36 -19.30 3.84
N ALA A 59 -0.13 -19.64 2.57
CA ALA A 59 -0.83 -20.73 1.90
C ALA A 59 -0.15 -22.08 2.15
N GLU A 60 -0.96 -23.10 2.46
CA GLU A 60 -0.55 -24.50 2.40
C GLU A 60 -0.21 -24.89 0.95
N GLU A 61 0.71 -25.84 0.76
CA GLU A 61 1.27 -26.17 -0.57
C GLU A 61 0.21 -26.54 -1.61
N ASP A 62 -0.84 -27.25 -1.19
CA ASP A 62 -1.98 -27.71 -1.98
C ASP A 62 -3.05 -26.62 -2.22
N LYS A 63 -3.01 -25.51 -1.47
CA LYS A 63 -4.04 -24.45 -1.48
C LYS A 63 -3.55 -23.10 -2.00
N ARG A 64 -2.32 -23.02 -2.53
CA ARG A 64 -1.73 -21.77 -3.07
C ARG A 64 -2.64 -21.05 -4.08
N GLY A 65 -3.28 -21.79 -4.98
CA GLY A 65 -4.23 -21.24 -5.96
C GLY A 65 -5.44 -20.57 -5.31
N GLN A 66 -6.00 -21.17 -4.25
CA GLN A 66 -7.14 -20.62 -3.52
C GLN A 66 -6.75 -19.35 -2.75
N TYR A 67 -5.60 -19.35 -2.08
CA TYR A 67 -5.09 -18.19 -1.36
C TYR A 67 -4.82 -17.01 -2.30
N MET A 68 -4.20 -17.27 -3.46
CA MET A 68 -3.99 -16.22 -4.47
C MET A 68 -5.29 -15.74 -5.11
N GLY A 69 -6.29 -16.61 -5.24
CA GLY A 69 -7.65 -16.22 -5.62
C GLY A 69 -8.26 -15.23 -4.63
N ILE A 70 -8.21 -15.54 -3.33
CA ILE A 70 -8.71 -14.64 -2.27
C ILE A 70 -7.91 -13.33 -2.25
N PHE A 71 -6.59 -13.39 -2.38
CA PHE A 71 -5.75 -12.21 -2.50
C PHE A 71 -6.13 -11.34 -3.71
N GLY A 72 -6.35 -11.95 -4.87
CA GLY A 72 -6.83 -11.28 -6.07
C GLY A 72 -8.20 -10.61 -5.89
N LEU A 73 -9.12 -11.27 -5.19
CA LEU A 73 -10.43 -10.68 -4.85
C LEU A 73 -10.28 -9.49 -3.89
N ALA A 74 -9.46 -9.63 -2.84
CA ALA A 74 -9.22 -8.55 -1.88
C ALA A 74 -8.59 -7.31 -2.54
N THR A 75 -7.59 -7.50 -3.40
CA THR A 75 -6.97 -6.41 -4.16
C THR A 75 -7.94 -5.77 -5.15
N SER A 76 -8.78 -6.56 -5.81
CA SER A 76 -9.81 -6.05 -6.74
C SER A 76 -10.84 -5.19 -6.01
N ILE A 77 -11.32 -5.63 -4.85
CA ILE A 77 -12.23 -4.85 -4.00
C ILE A 77 -11.55 -3.54 -3.57
N GLY A 78 -10.29 -3.61 -3.12
CA GLY A 78 -9.51 -2.44 -2.72
C GLY A 78 -9.38 -1.42 -3.86
N ARG A 79 -9.08 -1.88 -5.09
CA ARG A 79 -9.01 -1.00 -6.28
C ARG A 79 -10.35 -0.37 -6.60
N THR A 80 -11.44 -1.13 -6.58
CA THR A 80 -12.79 -0.59 -6.83
C THR A 80 -13.16 0.46 -5.79
N MET A 81 -12.95 0.17 -4.50
CA MET A 81 -13.20 1.14 -3.42
C MET A 81 -12.33 2.40 -3.56
N GLY A 82 -11.05 2.23 -3.90
CA GLY A 82 -10.14 3.33 -4.16
C GLY A 82 -10.60 4.21 -5.33
N SER A 83 -11.04 3.60 -6.43
CA SER A 83 -11.60 4.33 -7.58
C SER A 83 -12.85 5.14 -7.18
N VAL A 84 -13.79 4.53 -6.44
CA VAL A 84 -14.99 5.24 -5.97
C VAL A 84 -14.61 6.40 -5.06
N LEU A 85 -13.73 6.16 -4.08
CA LEU A 85 -13.24 7.21 -3.17
C LEU A 85 -12.59 8.35 -3.93
N SER A 86 -11.73 8.05 -4.90
CA SER A 86 -11.06 9.06 -5.72
C SER A 86 -12.05 9.85 -6.57
N SER A 87 -13.03 9.19 -7.19
CA SER A 87 -14.04 9.82 -8.03
C SER A 87 -14.92 10.78 -7.25
N GLU A 88 -15.44 10.35 -6.10
CA GLU A 88 -16.27 11.21 -5.25
C GLU A 88 -15.47 12.40 -4.70
N THR A 89 -14.27 12.14 -4.18
CA THR A 89 -13.40 13.20 -3.62
C THR A 89 -13.02 14.21 -4.70
N MET A 90 -12.70 13.75 -5.92
CA MET A 90 -12.40 14.64 -7.05
C MET A 90 -13.58 15.54 -7.39
N GLN A 91 -14.81 15.00 -7.41
CA GLN A 91 -16.01 15.79 -7.71
C GLN A 91 -16.29 16.89 -6.67
N PHE A 92 -16.17 16.59 -5.37
CA PHE A 92 -16.51 17.54 -4.31
C PHE A 92 -15.37 18.49 -3.93
N MET A 93 -14.11 18.07 -4.09
CA MET A 93 -12.93 18.77 -3.55
C MET A 93 -12.01 19.32 -4.65
N SER A 94 -12.49 19.42 -5.90
CA SER A 94 -11.72 19.98 -7.02
C SER A 94 -11.18 21.39 -6.77
N ASN A 95 -11.86 22.19 -5.95
CA ASN A 95 -11.45 23.58 -5.64
C ASN A 95 -10.35 23.67 -4.58
N ASP A 96 -10.04 22.57 -3.88
CA ASP A 96 -9.00 22.49 -2.86
C ASP A 96 -8.12 21.24 -3.11
N PRO A 97 -7.12 21.34 -3.99
CA PRO A 97 -6.24 20.23 -4.33
C PRO A 97 -5.49 19.66 -3.12
N LEU A 98 -5.12 20.51 -2.16
CA LEU A 98 -4.41 20.07 -0.96
C LEU A 98 -5.30 19.14 -0.14
N ALA A 99 -6.54 19.56 0.17
CA ALA A 99 -7.46 18.75 0.95
C ALA A 99 -7.82 17.43 0.21
N LEU A 100 -8.00 17.48 -1.10
CA LEU A 100 -8.28 16.31 -1.94
C LEU A 100 -7.18 15.25 -1.83
N TRP A 101 -5.93 15.61 -2.09
CA TRP A 101 -4.82 14.67 -2.09
C TRP A 101 -4.43 14.20 -0.68
N GLN A 102 -4.69 15.01 0.35
CA GLN A 102 -4.59 14.55 1.73
C GLN A 102 -5.60 13.42 2.02
N VAL A 103 -6.87 13.57 1.62
CA VAL A 103 -7.87 12.51 1.80
C VAL A 103 -7.48 11.22 1.05
N LEU A 104 -6.96 11.35 -0.18
CA LEU A 104 -6.55 10.18 -0.98
C LEU A 104 -5.29 9.49 -0.48
N SER A 105 -4.42 10.20 0.23
CA SER A 105 -3.19 9.62 0.80
C SER A 105 -3.41 8.97 2.18
N LEU A 106 -4.45 9.36 2.94
CA LEU A 106 -4.75 8.80 4.28
C LEU A 106 -4.83 7.26 4.34
N PRO A 107 -5.40 6.53 3.36
CA PRO A 107 -5.37 5.07 3.37
C PRO A 107 -3.96 4.46 3.41
N ALA A 108 -2.97 5.13 2.80
CA ALA A 108 -1.57 4.68 2.86
C ALA A 108 -0.98 4.88 4.27
N ALA A 109 -1.26 6.01 4.92
CA ALA A 109 -0.88 6.25 6.31
C ALA A 109 -1.56 5.25 7.27
N ALA A 110 -2.86 4.98 7.07
CA ALA A 110 -3.60 3.98 7.83
C ALA A 110 -2.99 2.57 7.65
N SER A 111 -2.55 2.23 6.44
CA SER A 111 -1.87 0.96 6.16
C SER A 111 -0.58 0.80 6.96
N ALA A 112 0.23 1.86 7.12
CA ALA A 112 1.43 1.82 7.96
C ALA A 112 1.10 1.50 9.44
N ILE A 113 0.00 2.06 9.96
CA ILE A 113 -0.49 1.75 11.31
C ILE A 113 -0.97 0.30 11.39
N ILE A 114 -1.77 -0.14 10.41
CA ILE A 114 -2.29 -1.51 10.33
C ILE A 114 -1.15 -2.52 10.30
N TYR A 115 -0.11 -2.32 9.49
CA TYR A 115 1.05 -3.20 9.46
C TYR A 115 1.78 -3.22 10.81
N THR A 116 1.92 -2.07 11.46
CA THR A 116 2.52 -2.00 12.80
C THR A 116 1.74 -2.82 13.83
N LEU A 117 0.42 -2.69 13.84
CA LEU A 117 -0.48 -3.42 14.73
C LEU A 117 -0.50 -4.92 14.41
N LEU A 118 -0.65 -5.28 13.14
CA LEU A 118 -0.70 -6.65 12.64
C LEU A 118 0.54 -7.43 13.07
N PHE A 119 1.73 -6.88 12.86
CA PHE A 119 2.96 -7.55 13.29
C PHE A 119 3.24 -7.46 14.80
N LYS A 120 2.59 -6.54 15.54
CA LYS A 120 2.65 -6.50 17.02
C LYS A 120 1.77 -7.58 17.65
N LEU A 121 0.58 -7.80 17.10
CA LEU A 121 -0.41 -8.75 17.59
C LEU A 121 -0.11 -10.19 17.14
N ASN A 122 0.34 -10.39 15.89
CA ASN A 122 0.56 -11.72 15.32
C ASN A 122 2.04 -12.09 15.24
N ARG A 123 2.59 -12.63 16.34
CA ARG A 123 3.94 -13.23 16.37
C ARG A 123 4.11 -14.40 15.39
N ARG A 124 3.03 -15.04 14.91
CA ARG A 124 3.09 -16.14 13.92
C ARG A 124 3.54 -15.67 12.52
N LEU A 125 3.20 -14.45 12.11
CA LEU A 125 3.63 -13.88 10.82
C LEU A 125 5.15 -13.67 10.76
N ILE A 126 5.78 -13.44 11.92
CA ILE A 126 7.23 -13.33 12.07
C ILE A 126 7.92 -14.66 11.74
N ASN A 127 7.26 -15.79 12.00
CA ASN A 127 7.83 -17.11 11.75
C ASN A 127 7.63 -17.57 10.30
N LEU A 128 6.54 -17.17 9.63
CA LEU A 128 6.29 -17.52 8.22
C LEU A 128 7.31 -16.88 7.27
N VAL A 129 7.73 -15.65 7.55
CA VAL A 129 8.73 -14.92 6.75
C VAL A 129 10.15 -15.51 6.89
N LYS A 130 10.43 -16.28 7.95
CA LYS A 130 11.75 -16.89 8.19
C LYS A 130 12.00 -18.19 7.42
N VAL A 131 10.96 -18.77 6.81
CA VAL A 131 11.04 -20.08 6.12
C VAL A 131 11.37 -19.94 4.63
N THR A 132 11.42 -18.71 4.12
CA THR A 132 11.98 -18.32 2.80
C THR A 132 13.32 -17.62 2.95
#